data_AF-A0A970MPB4-F1
#
_entry.id   AF-A0A970MPB4-F1
#
_cell.length_a   1.000
_cell.length_b   1.000
_cell.length_c   1.000
_cell.angle_alpha   90.00
_cell.angle_beta   90.00
_cell.angle_gamma   90.00
#
_symmetry.space_group_name_H-M   'P 1'
#
loop_
_entity.id
_entity.type
_entity.pdbx_description
1 polymer ?
#
loop_
_entity_poly.entity_id
_entity_poly.type
_entity_poly.pdbx_seq_one_letter_code
_entity_poly.pdbx_strand_id
1 'polypeptide(L)'
;MRKLKFTIWLFILMAFGWTANAQTIQIGSGSSTGLVLPLSTNWGYNYSQTIYTAAQILGEGASNNGGTITTIRYKPTTSNSTVDWRDWTVYMCLTDKTQFTSTTDWVEIGDLTEVFNGQIASNTVANQWMEITLTTPFMWDGISNMLLQ
;
A
#
# COMPACT_ATOMS: atom_id res chain seq x y z
N MET A 1 -5.86 -43.34 30.92
CA MET A 1 -6.52 -43.04 29.63
C MET A 1 -7.19 -41.66 29.54
N ARG A 2 -7.79 -41.08 30.61
CA ARG A 2 -8.42 -39.74 30.54
C ARG A 2 -7.46 -38.57 30.27
N LYS A 3 -6.24 -38.58 30.83
CA LYS A 3 -5.25 -37.51 30.61
C LYS A 3 -4.62 -37.54 29.21
N LEU A 4 -4.49 -38.72 28.60
CA LEU A 4 -3.95 -38.90 27.25
C LEU A 4 -4.88 -38.33 26.17
N LYS A 5 -6.20 -38.47 26.34
CA LYS A 5 -7.19 -37.86 25.44
C LYS A 5 -7.16 -36.32 25.53
N PHE A 6 -6.99 -35.75 26.72
CA PHE A 6 -6.93 -34.29 26.91
C PHE A 6 -5.67 -33.68 26.26
N THR A 7 -4.52 -34.36 26.34
CA THR A 7 -3.28 -33.91 25.68
C THR A 7 -3.38 -33.97 24.16
N ILE A 8 -4.02 -34.99 23.59
CA ILE A 8 -4.22 -35.11 22.13
C ILE A 8 -5.13 -33.98 21.59
N TRP A 9 -6.15 -33.56 22.35
CA TRP A 9 -6.99 -32.41 21.98
C TRP A 9 -6.23 -31.07 22.05
N LEU A 10 -5.32 -30.89 23.00
CA LEU A 10 -4.48 -29.68 23.09
C LEU A 10 -3.51 -29.55 21.91
N PHE A 11 -2.97 -30.66 21.40
CA PHE A 11 -2.09 -30.66 20.23
C PHE A 11 -2.84 -30.38 18.91
N ILE A 12 -4.11 -30.78 18.80
CA ILE A 12 -4.96 -30.46 17.63
C ILE A 12 -5.36 -28.98 17.61
N LEU A 13 -5.55 -28.34 18.78
CA LEU A 13 -5.80 -26.90 18.91
C LEU A 13 -4.58 -26.03 18.58
N MET A 14 -3.36 -26.54 18.78
CA MET A 14 -2.12 -25.85 18.38
C MET A 14 -1.76 -26.06 16.89
N ALA A 15 -2.33 -27.08 16.24
CA ALA A 15 -2.12 -27.37 14.82
C ALA A 15 -2.93 -26.46 13.88
N PHE A 16 -3.92 -25.72 14.40
CA PHE A 16 -4.53 -24.56 13.73
C PHE A 16 -3.72 -23.29 14.03
N GLY A 17 -2.39 -23.38 13.92
CA GLY A 17 -1.51 -22.23 14.01
C GLY A 17 -1.94 -21.17 13.00
N TRP A 18 -2.06 -19.93 13.47
CA TRP A 18 -2.38 -18.76 12.65
C TRP A 18 -1.53 -18.71 11.39
N THR A 19 -2.11 -19.03 10.24
CA THR A 19 -1.53 -18.65 8.95
C THR A 19 -1.83 -17.18 8.74
N ALA A 20 -0.87 -16.31 9.05
CA ALA A 20 -0.90 -14.94 8.56
C ALA A 20 -0.67 -15.00 7.04
N ASN A 21 -1.77 -14.96 6.27
CA ASN A 21 -1.69 -14.94 4.81
C ASN A 21 -1.51 -13.49 4.36
N ALA A 22 -0.45 -13.21 3.62
CA ALA A 22 -0.32 -11.94 2.93
C ALA A 22 -1.42 -11.85 1.87
N GLN A 23 -2.26 -10.82 1.96
CA GLN A 23 -3.32 -10.55 1.00
C GLN A 23 -2.89 -9.42 0.05
N THR A 24 -3.19 -9.55 -1.23
CA THR A 24 -3.03 -8.46 -2.20
C THR A 24 -4.38 -7.77 -2.41
N ILE A 25 -4.42 -6.45 -2.20
CA ILE A 25 -5.58 -5.61 -2.49
C ILE A 25 -5.23 -4.76 -3.71
N GLN A 26 -5.96 -4.95 -4.80
CA GLN A 26 -5.76 -4.16 -6.01
C GLN A 26 -6.80 -3.05 -6.07
N ILE A 27 -6.37 -1.80 -5.90
CA ILE A 27 -7.24 -0.65 -6.16
C ILE A 27 -7.07 -0.19 -7.60
N GLY A 28 -8.18 -0.11 -8.33
CA GLY A 28 -8.20 0.29 -9.72
C GLY A 28 -8.03 -0.90 -10.67
N SER A 29 -9.06 -1.13 -11.48
CA SER A 29 -9.09 -2.12 -12.56
C SER A 29 -9.45 -1.48 -13.91
N GLY A 30 -9.63 -0.16 -13.93
CA GLY A 30 -9.96 0.60 -15.13
C GLY A 30 -8.79 0.72 -16.11
N SER A 31 -9.12 1.11 -17.34
CA SER A 31 -8.14 1.36 -18.41
C SER A 31 -7.64 2.81 -18.47
N SER A 32 -8.16 3.68 -17.60
CA SER A 32 -7.71 5.07 -17.54
C SER A 32 -6.25 5.12 -17.07
N THR A 33 -5.44 5.88 -17.80
CA THR A 33 -4.03 6.08 -17.48
C THR A 33 -3.79 7.56 -17.24
N GLY A 34 -3.02 7.88 -16.20
CA GLY A 34 -2.55 9.23 -15.91
C GLY A 34 -1.06 9.34 -16.17
N LEU A 35 -0.59 10.53 -16.53
CA LEU A 35 0.83 10.83 -16.76
C LEU A 35 1.49 11.55 -15.57
N VAL A 36 0.73 11.77 -14.49
CA VAL A 36 1.11 12.65 -13.38
C VAL A 36 1.05 11.96 -12.00
N LEU A 37 0.47 10.75 -11.91
CA LEU A 37 0.42 9.96 -10.68
C LEU A 37 1.11 8.60 -10.88
N PRO A 38 1.91 8.14 -9.92
CA PRO A 38 2.36 8.87 -8.72
C PRO A 38 3.40 9.96 -9.05
N LEU A 39 3.98 9.94 -10.25
CA LEU A 39 4.92 10.96 -10.72
C LEU A 39 4.82 11.16 -12.23
N SER A 40 5.35 12.29 -12.69
CA SER A 40 5.61 12.57 -14.09
C SER A 40 7.09 12.43 -14.39
N THR A 41 7.43 11.55 -15.34
CA THR A 41 8.82 11.21 -15.71
C THR A 41 9.56 12.34 -16.44
N ASN A 42 8.83 13.38 -16.87
CA ASN A 42 9.37 14.50 -17.65
C ASN A 42 9.71 15.72 -16.80
N TRP A 43 9.53 15.63 -15.47
CA TRP A 43 9.75 16.73 -14.53
C TRP A 43 10.75 16.31 -13.47
N GLY A 44 11.67 17.22 -13.11
CA GLY A 44 12.73 16.95 -12.12
C GLY A 44 12.27 16.91 -10.67
N TYR A 45 11.06 17.41 -10.37
CA TYR A 45 10.46 17.34 -9.04
C TYR A 45 9.02 16.88 -9.15
N ASN A 46 8.65 15.92 -8.31
CA ASN A 46 7.32 15.35 -8.25
C ASN A 46 6.82 15.37 -6.80
N TYR A 47 5.56 15.76 -6.64
CA TYR A 47 4.85 15.71 -5.38
C TYR A 47 3.39 15.41 -5.70
N SER A 48 2.86 14.33 -5.12
CA SER A 48 1.49 13.91 -5.34
C SER A 48 0.94 13.30 -4.06
N GLN A 49 -0.37 13.40 -3.84
CA GLN A 49 -1.04 12.74 -2.74
C GLN A 49 -2.28 12.06 -3.31
N THR A 50 -2.50 10.81 -2.93
CA THR A 50 -3.65 10.02 -3.34
C THR A 50 -4.39 9.54 -2.11
N ILE A 51 -5.69 9.81 -2.07
CA ILE A 51 -6.58 9.30 -1.02
C ILE A 51 -7.20 8.00 -1.52
N TYR A 52 -7.05 6.94 -0.73
CA TYR A 52 -7.76 5.68 -0.86
C TYR A 52 -8.80 5.60 0.25
N THR A 53 -10.08 5.64 -0.13
CA THR A 53 -11.14 5.57 0.88
C THR A 53 -11.24 4.17 1.49
N ALA A 54 -11.60 4.09 2.76
CA ALA A 54 -11.81 2.80 3.44
C ALA A 54 -12.84 1.95 2.69
N ALA A 55 -13.91 2.57 2.18
CA ALA A 55 -14.92 1.88 1.37
C ALA A 55 -14.33 1.24 0.09
N GLN A 56 -13.39 1.91 -0.59
CA GLN A 56 -12.69 1.32 -1.74
C GLN A 56 -11.80 0.16 -1.32
N ILE A 57 -11.03 0.32 -0.25
CA ILE A 57 -10.10 -0.71 0.23
C ILE A 57 -10.86 -1.96 0.70
N LEU A 58 -11.95 -1.78 1.45
CA LEU A 58 -12.84 -2.87 1.89
C LEU A 58 -13.60 -3.49 0.71
N GLY A 59 -14.01 -2.70 -0.27
CA GLY A 59 -14.69 -3.17 -1.48
C GLY A 59 -13.86 -4.15 -2.30
N GLU A 60 -12.53 -4.01 -2.26
CA GLU A 60 -11.57 -4.91 -2.91
C GLU A 60 -11.12 -6.07 -2.00
N GLY A 61 -11.82 -6.29 -0.89
CA GLY A 61 -11.71 -7.49 -0.05
C GLY A 61 -10.80 -7.35 1.17
N ALA A 62 -10.34 -6.14 1.51
CA ALA A 62 -9.57 -5.94 2.75
C ALA A 62 -10.41 -6.23 4.00
N SER A 63 -9.75 -6.61 5.09
CA SER A 63 -10.41 -6.85 6.38
C SER A 63 -10.80 -5.52 7.05
N ASN A 64 -11.98 -5.49 7.66
CA ASN A 64 -12.43 -4.40 8.53
C ASN A 64 -11.73 -4.37 9.91
N ASN A 65 -10.89 -5.37 10.22
CA ASN A 65 -10.02 -5.35 11.39
C ASN A 65 -8.68 -4.64 11.11
N GLY A 66 -8.53 -4.07 9.92
CA GLY A 66 -7.28 -3.47 9.47
C GLY A 66 -6.23 -4.49 9.07
N GLY A 67 -4.99 -4.03 8.97
CA GLY A 67 -3.86 -4.86 8.60
C GLY A 67 -2.58 -4.06 8.42
N THR A 68 -1.45 -4.77 8.47
CA THR A 68 -0.14 -4.17 8.19
C THR A 68 0.14 -4.23 6.70
N ILE A 69 0.39 -3.06 6.12
CA ILE A 69 0.87 -2.90 4.75
C ILE A 69 2.39 -2.99 4.78
N THR A 70 2.95 -3.94 4.04
CA THR A 70 4.40 -4.15 3.91
C THR A 70 4.89 -3.85 2.50
N THR A 71 3.99 -3.79 1.53
CA THR A 71 4.33 -3.66 0.11
C THR A 71 3.25 -2.84 -0.58
N ILE A 72 3.68 -1.89 -1.41
CA ILE A 72 2.83 -1.19 -2.38
C ILE A 72 3.32 -1.52 -3.79
N ARG A 73 2.43 -1.42 -4.78
CA ARG A 73 2.75 -1.78 -6.16
C ARG A 73 2.13 -0.80 -7.15
N TYR A 74 2.88 -0.48 -8.20
CA TYR A 74 2.39 0.29 -9.34
C TYR A 74 2.49 -0.55 -10.61
N LYS A 75 1.54 -0.39 -11.53
CA LYS A 75 1.52 -1.08 -12.82
C LYS A 75 1.66 -0.08 -13.97
N PRO A 76 2.89 0.29 -14.36
CA PRO A 76 3.12 1.22 -15.47
C PRO A 76 2.62 0.64 -16.79
N THR A 77 2.10 1.48 -17.67
CA THR A 77 1.64 1.07 -19.01
C THR A 77 2.73 1.12 -20.07
N THR A 78 3.88 1.74 -19.75
CA THR A 78 5.04 1.87 -20.64
C THR A 78 6.31 1.38 -19.94
N SER A 79 7.25 0.85 -20.73
CA SER A 79 8.58 0.45 -20.26
C SER A 79 9.54 1.63 -20.40
N ASN A 80 10.16 2.05 -19.31
CA ASN A 80 11.12 3.17 -19.29
C ASN A 80 12.28 2.87 -18.36
N SER A 81 13.43 3.47 -18.63
CA SER A 81 14.51 3.57 -17.64
C SER A 81 14.06 4.48 -16.50
N THR A 82 14.33 4.07 -15.25
CA THR A 82 14.06 4.88 -14.07
C THR A 82 15.30 5.62 -13.56
N VAL A 83 16.42 5.52 -14.28
CA VAL A 83 17.73 5.99 -13.84
C VAL A 83 17.73 7.41 -13.28
N ASP A 84 16.94 8.29 -13.90
CA ASP A 84 16.85 9.73 -13.58
C ASP A 84 15.77 10.08 -12.55
N TRP A 85 14.94 9.12 -12.12
CA TRP A 85 13.78 9.35 -11.24
C TRP A 85 13.49 8.20 -10.27
N ARG A 86 14.49 7.36 -9.98
CA ARG A 86 14.32 6.17 -9.12
C ARG A 86 14.39 6.45 -7.63
N ASP A 87 14.92 7.59 -7.22
CA ASP A 87 15.01 7.97 -5.81
C ASP A 87 13.63 8.45 -5.32
N TRP A 88 12.98 7.63 -4.51
CA TRP A 88 11.62 7.86 -4.02
C TRP A 88 11.61 7.95 -2.50
N THR A 89 10.81 8.87 -1.99
CA THR A 89 10.40 8.89 -0.60
C THR A 89 8.88 8.78 -0.58
N VAL A 90 8.36 7.73 0.06
CA VAL A 90 6.92 7.47 0.14
C VAL A 90 6.46 7.70 1.57
N TYR A 91 5.37 8.43 1.70
CA TYR A 91 4.75 8.67 3.00
C TYR A 91 3.31 8.15 3.02
N MET A 92 2.86 7.75 4.21
CA MET A 92 1.49 7.30 4.43
C MET A 92 0.91 7.88 5.73
N CYS A 93 -0.39 8.12 5.74
CA CYS A 93 -1.14 8.41 6.97
C CYS A 93 -2.57 7.89 6.90
N LEU A 94 -3.22 7.82 8.06
CA LEU A 94 -4.67 7.68 8.16
C LEU A 94 -5.29 9.08 8.08
N THR A 95 -6.43 9.19 7.42
CA THR A 95 -7.14 10.47 7.25
C THR A 95 -8.64 10.27 7.20
N ASP A 96 -9.38 11.29 7.62
CA ASP A 96 -10.84 11.37 7.44
C ASP A 96 -11.22 12.03 6.10
N LYS A 97 -10.24 12.57 5.37
CA LYS A 97 -10.49 13.21 4.06
C LYS A 97 -10.92 12.15 3.05
N THR A 98 -11.99 12.45 2.31
CA THR A 98 -12.50 11.60 1.22
C THR A 98 -12.08 12.12 -0.16
N GLN A 99 -11.72 13.40 -0.25
CA GLN A 99 -11.26 14.08 -1.45
C GLN A 99 -10.47 15.34 -1.08
N PHE A 100 -9.69 15.84 -2.04
CA PHE A 100 -9.12 17.18 -1.98
C PHE A 100 -10.17 18.20 -2.45
N THR A 101 -10.33 19.29 -1.69
CA THR A 101 -11.31 20.34 -2.01
C THR A 101 -10.72 21.50 -2.81
N SER A 102 -9.39 21.59 -2.89
CA SER A 102 -8.66 22.60 -3.64
C SER A 102 -7.23 22.15 -3.97
N THR A 103 -6.51 22.95 -4.76
CA THR A 103 -5.09 22.71 -5.09
C THR A 103 -4.12 23.01 -3.94
N THR A 104 -4.62 23.44 -2.79
CA THR A 104 -3.82 23.71 -1.58
C THR A 104 -4.28 22.87 -0.38
N ASP A 105 -5.26 21.98 -0.56
CA ASP A 105 -5.85 21.17 0.52
C ASP A 105 -5.02 19.90 0.84
N TRP A 106 -3.70 20.02 0.78
CA TRP A 106 -2.76 18.93 1.02
C TRP A 106 -2.69 18.60 2.52
N VAL A 107 -2.47 17.33 2.85
CA VAL A 107 -2.08 16.96 4.22
C VAL A 107 -0.62 17.35 4.42
N GLU A 108 -0.31 18.03 5.52
CA GLU A 108 1.03 18.50 5.82
C GLU A 108 1.99 17.33 6.06
N ILE A 109 3.23 17.46 5.60
CA ILE A 109 4.23 16.38 5.71
C ILE A 109 4.51 15.95 7.15
N GLY A 110 4.32 16.86 8.12
CA GLY A 110 4.48 16.56 9.55
C GLY A 110 3.45 15.58 10.11
N ASP A 111 2.31 15.41 9.43
CA ASP A 111 1.27 14.45 9.79
C ASP A 111 1.44 13.10 9.06
N LEU A 112 2.49 12.97 8.24
CA LEU A 112 2.75 11.76 7.46
C LEU A 112 3.88 10.93 8.06
N THR A 113 3.77 9.61 7.91
CA THR A 113 4.84 8.67 8.29
C THR A 113 5.64 8.29 7.05
N GLU A 114 6.96 8.48 7.09
CA GLU A 114 7.85 7.95 6.04
C GLU A 114 7.88 6.42 6.11
N VAL A 115 7.43 5.76 5.03
CA VAL A 115 7.33 4.29 4.96
C VAL A 115 8.36 3.66 4.03
N PHE A 116 8.93 4.46 3.14
CA PHE A 116 9.99 4.06 2.22
C PHE A 116 10.84 5.26 1.85
N ASN A 117 12.16 5.08 1.82
CA ASN A 117 13.11 6.07 1.36
C ASN A 117 14.28 5.35 0.70
N GLY A 118 14.32 5.36 -0.63
CA GLY A 118 15.29 4.57 -1.38
C GLY A 118 15.01 4.53 -2.87
N GLN A 119 15.63 3.56 -3.55
CA GLN A 119 15.55 3.44 -5.00
C GLN A 119 14.54 2.37 -5.43
N ILE A 120 13.66 2.71 -6.38
CA ILE A 120 12.83 1.74 -7.08
C ILE A 120 13.64 0.95 -8.14
N ALA A 121 13.01 -0.06 -8.75
CA ALA A 121 13.62 -0.85 -9.81
C ALA A 121 14.17 0.03 -10.94
N SER A 122 15.33 -0.33 -11.52
CA SER A 122 16.05 0.48 -12.51
C SER A 122 15.32 0.67 -13.84
N ASN A 123 14.28 -0.12 -14.09
CA ASN A 123 13.42 -0.02 -15.26
C ASN A 123 11.99 -0.36 -14.86
N THR A 124 11.03 0.33 -15.46
CA THR A 124 9.65 -0.15 -15.52
C THR A 124 9.47 -1.09 -16.71
N VAL A 125 8.56 -2.04 -16.56
CA VAL A 125 8.13 -2.91 -17.67
C VAL A 125 6.63 -2.73 -17.85
N ALA A 126 6.21 -2.41 -19.08
CA ALA A 126 4.82 -2.20 -19.42
C ALA A 126 3.95 -3.38 -18.96
N ASN A 127 2.86 -3.05 -18.26
CA ASN A 127 1.86 -3.98 -17.75
C ASN A 127 2.40 -5.03 -16.76
N GLN A 128 3.57 -4.81 -16.17
CA GLN A 128 4.11 -5.60 -15.06
C GLN A 128 4.03 -4.80 -13.77
N TRP A 129 3.85 -5.51 -12.65
CA TRP A 129 3.83 -4.87 -11.34
C TRP A 129 5.26 -4.51 -10.91
N MET A 130 5.45 -3.24 -10.58
CA MET A 130 6.64 -2.75 -9.89
C MET A 130 6.34 -2.73 -8.40
N GLU A 131 7.09 -3.51 -7.63
CA GLU A 131 6.89 -3.64 -6.18
C GLU A 131 7.83 -2.73 -5.40
N ILE A 132 7.29 -2.09 -4.35
CA ILE A 132 8.04 -1.29 -3.39
C ILE A 132 7.77 -1.92 -2.02
N THR A 133 8.80 -2.55 -1.45
CA THR A 133 8.73 -3.08 -0.09
C THR A 133 9.00 -1.94 0.88
N LEU A 134 8.07 -1.70 1.79
CA LEU A 134 8.16 -0.63 2.77
C LEU A 134 9.27 -0.98 3.79
N THR A 135 10.14 -0.01 4.07
CA THR A 135 11.16 -0.13 5.12
C THR A 135 10.54 0.00 6.50
N THR A 136 9.46 0.78 6.60
CA THR A 136 8.62 0.89 7.80
C THR A 136 7.23 0.38 7.45
N PRO A 137 6.82 -0.81 7.92
CA PRO A 137 5.46 -1.31 7.70
C PRO A 137 4.41 -0.34 8.26
N PHE A 138 3.33 -0.13 7.50
CA PHE A 138 2.29 0.82 7.85
C PHE A 138 1.05 0.09 8.37
N MET A 139 0.54 0.46 9.55
CA MET A 139 -0.68 -0.14 10.10
C MET A 139 -1.91 0.63 9.60
N TRP A 140 -2.75 -0.04 8.82
CA TRP A 140 -4.09 0.44 8.51
C TRP A 140 -5.10 -0.12 9.51
N ASP A 141 -6.03 0.70 9.98
CA ASP A 141 -6.95 0.39 11.07
C ASP A 141 -8.25 -0.31 10.62
N GLY A 142 -8.49 -0.41 9.31
CA GLY A 142 -9.69 -1.01 8.75
C GLY A 142 -10.89 -0.06 8.66
N ILE A 143 -10.73 1.19 9.09
CA ILE A 143 -11.85 2.14 9.30
C ILE A 143 -11.56 3.47 8.61
N SER A 144 -10.40 4.10 8.86
CA SER A 144 -10.05 5.39 8.30
C SER A 144 -9.65 5.28 6.83
N ASN A 145 -9.77 6.39 6.09
CA ASN A 145 -9.18 6.46 4.76
C ASN A 145 -7.66 6.51 4.89
N MET A 146 -6.97 6.15 3.82
CA MET A 146 -5.52 6.16 3.76
C MET A 146 -5.08 7.20 2.74
N LEU A 147 -4.07 8.00 3.10
CA LEU A 147 -3.39 8.86 2.15
C LEU A 147 -2.01 8.30 1.88
N LEU A 148 -1.62 8.31 0.61
CA LEU A 148 -0.28 7.94 0.15
C LEU A 148 0.31 9.10 -0.65
N GLN A 149 1.53 9.50 -0.31
CA GLN A 149 2.32 10.52 -0.97
C GLN A 149 3.53 9.90 -1.66
#